data_AF-A0A6B2LXC8-F1
#
_entry.id   AF-A0A6B2LXC8-F1
#
_cell.length_a   1.000
_cell.length_b   1.000
_cell.length_c   1.000
_cell.angle_alpha   90.00
_cell.angle_beta   90.00
_cell.angle_gamma   90.00
#
_symmetry.space_group_name_H-M   'P 1'
#
loop_
_entity.id
_entity.type
_entity.pdbx_description
1 polymer ?
#
loop_
_entity_poly.entity_id
_entity_poly.type
_entity_poly.pdbx_seq_one_letter_code
_entity_poly.pdbx_strand_id
1 'polypeptide(L)' 'MKHNSDVNLASNFGSTPLYISCSNGHKEIVEILLKQNANTNLSSDNGTSPL' A
#
# COMPACT_ATOMS: atom_id res chain seq x y z
N MET A 1 4.79 12.25 19.27
CA MET A 1 5.20 12.47 17.87
C MET A 1 4.25 11.68 16.98
N LYS A 2 3.40 12.35 16.18
CA LYS A 2 2.67 11.67 15.11
C LYS A 2 3.69 11.42 14.00
N HIS A 3 4.15 10.19 13.85
CA HIS A 3 4.73 9.81 12.58
C HIS A 3 3.59 9.88 11.57
N ASN A 4 3.59 10.90 10.71
CA ASN A 4 2.75 10.92 9.52
C ASN A 4 3.28 9.82 8.59
N SER A 5 2.97 8.57 8.91
CA SER A 5 3.22 7.45 8.02
C SER A 5 2.28 7.61 6.84
N ASP A 6 2.82 8.09 5.72
CA ASP A 6 2.08 8.15 4.48
C ASP A 6 1.82 6.72 4.00
N VAL A 7 0.57 6.28 4.06
CA VAL A 7 0.13 4.94 3.65
C VAL A 7 0.31 4.68 2.16
N ASN A 8 0.58 5.75 1.40
CA ASN A 8 0.86 5.72 -0.03
C ASN A 8 2.35 5.72 -0.36
N LEU A 9 3.23 5.80 0.65
CA LEU A 9 4.67 5.84 0.41
C LEU A 9 5.12 4.55 -0.27
N ALA A 10 5.55 4.66 -1.51
CA ALA A 10 6.10 3.55 -2.26
C ALA A 10 7.57 3.31 -1.89
N SER A 11 7.99 2.04 -1.96
CA SER A 11 9.41 1.68 -1.92
C SER A 11 10.13 2.17 -3.18
N ASN A 12 11.46 2.00 -3.23
CA ASN A 12 12.27 2.29 -4.41
C ASN A 12 11.91 1.45 -5.66
N PHE A 13 10.97 0.51 -5.53
CA PHE A 13 10.43 -0.31 -6.62
C PHE A 13 8.94 0.00 -6.89
N GLY A 14 8.45 1.14 -6.42
CA GLY A 14 7.05 1.54 -6.52
C GLY A 14 6.09 0.73 -5.63
N SER A 15 6.58 -0.21 -4.82
CA SER A 15 5.71 -1.07 -4.00
C SER A 15 5.18 -0.31 -2.79
N THR A 16 3.87 -0.08 -2.74
CA THR A 16 3.19 0.53 -1.59
C THR A 16 2.95 -0.51 -0.48
N PRO A 17 2.71 -0.08 0.78
CA PRO A 17 2.28 -0.97 1.85
C PRO A 17 1.08 -1.82 1.44
N LEU A 18 0.15 -1.23 0.69
CA LEU A 18 -1.04 -1.90 0.18
C LEU A 18 -0.66 -3.02 -0.79
N TYR A 19 0.22 -2.74 -1.76
CA TYR A 19 0.74 -3.74 -2.70
C TYR A 19 1.36 -4.94 -1.99
N ILE A 20 2.23 -4.70 -1.00
CA ILE A 20 2.90 -5.75 -0.24
C ILE A 20 1.89 -6.57 0.56
N SER A 21 0.91 -5.93 1.19
CA SER A 21 -0.12 -6.63 1.95
C SER A 21 -1.06 -7.47 1.07
N CYS A 22 -1.42 -7.00 -0.13
CA CYS A 22 -2.16 -7.80 -1.10
C CYS A 22 -1.34 -8.99 -1.59
N SER A 23 -0.07 -8.77 -1.98
CA SER A 23 0.82 -9.82 -2.50
C SER A 23 1.11 -10.94 -1.50
N ASN A 24 1.09 -10.63 -0.19
CA ASN A 24 1.30 -11.61 0.87
C ASN A 24 -0.02 -12.18 1.44
N GLY A 25 -1.18 -11.72 0.97
CA GLY A 25 -2.48 -12.17 1.47
C GLY A 25 -2.85 -11.66 2.87
N HIS A 26 -2.24 -10.57 3.33
CA HIS A 26 -2.45 -9.99 4.66
C HIS A 26 -3.73 -9.14 4.71
N LYS A 27 -4.90 -9.79 4.71
CA LYS A 27 -6.21 -9.12 4.69
C LYS A 27 -6.41 -8.07 5.80
N GLU A 28 -6.00 -8.36 7.03
CA GLU A 28 -6.14 -7.40 8.14
C GLU A 28 -5.35 -6.11 7.89
N ILE A 29 -4.15 -6.22 7.29
CA ILE A 29 -3.33 -5.05 6.96
C ILE A 29 -3.97 -4.26 5.81
N VAL A 30 -4.52 -4.94 4.80
CA VAL A 30 -5.26 -4.31 3.71
C VAL A 30 -6.43 -3.48 4.27
N GLU A 31 -7.23 -4.04 5.18
CA GLU A 31 -8.35 -3.32 5.80
C GLU A 31 -7.89 -2.09 6.60
N ILE A 32 -6.79 -2.18 7.34
CA ILE A 32 -6.23 -1.05 8.08
C ILE A 32 -5.78 0.06 7.12
N LEU A 33 -5.08 -0.29 6.05
CA LEU A 33 -4.59 0.67 5.06
C LEU A 33 -5.74 1.35 4.30
N LEU A 34 -6.79 0.60 3.94
CA LEU A 34 -7.99 1.16 3.34
C LEU A 34 -8.71 2.13 4.29
N LYS A 35 -8.80 1.81 5.58
CA LYS A 35 -9.34 2.72 6.62
C LYS A 35 -8.50 3.99 6.77
N GLN A 36 -7.22 3.96 6.40
CA GLN A 36 -6.32 5.11 6.39
C GLN A 36 -6.30 5.88 5.06
N ASN A 37 -7.24 5.60 4.14
CA ASN A 37 -7.31 6.20 2.80
C ASN A 37 -6.08 5.89 1.92
N ALA A 38 -5.55 4.67 2.01
CA ALA A 38 -4.56 4.19 1.05
C ALA A 38 -5.16 4.21 -0.37
N ASN A 39 -4.40 4.75 -1.32
CA ASN A 39 -4.77 4.84 -2.71
C ASN A 39 -4.58 3.48 -3.38
N THR A 40 -5.70 2.85 -3.70
CA THR A 40 -5.75 1.54 -4.36
C THR A 40 -5.25 1.57 -5.80
N ASN A 41 -5.16 2.76 -6.41
CA ASN A 41 -4.72 2.93 -7.79
C ASN A 41 -3.20 3.13 -7.92
N LEU A 42 -2.45 3.14 -6.81
CA LEU A 42 -0.99 3.23 -6.87
C LEU A 42 -0.42 1.91 -7.37
N SER A 43 0.01 1.91 -8.62
CA SER A 43 0.75 0.82 -9.24
C SER A 43 2.22 0.87 -8.85
N SER A 44 2.86 -0.30 -8.74
CA SER A 44 4.31 -0.39 -8.70
C SER A 44 4.94 0.16 -9.98
N ASP A 45 6.26 0.36 -9.98
CA ASP A 45 7.01 0.85 -11.15
C ASP A 45 6.85 -0.09 -12.37
N ASN A 46 6.37 -1.30 -12.12
CA ASN A 46 6.10 -2.35 -13.08
C ASN A 46 4.70 -2.19 -13.72
N GLY A 47 3.96 -1.14 -13.37
CA GLY A 47 2.56 -0.92 -13.77
C GLY A 47 1.57 -1.89 -13.11
N THR A 48 2.00 -2.66 -12.11
CA THR A 48 1.13 -3.64 -11.44
C THR A 48 0.40 -3.00 -10.27
N SER A 49 -0.92 -2.97 -10.36
CA SER A 49 -1.82 -2.52 -9.31
C SER A 49 -1.94 -3.59 -8.19
N PRO A 50 -2.14 -3.19 -6.91
CA PRO A 50 -2.44 -4.11 -5.80
C PRO A 50 -3.74 -4.92 -5.97
N LEU A 51 -4.64 -4.42 -6.82
CA LEU A 51 -6.00 -4.91 -7.13
C LEU A 51 -6.17 -5.04 -8.65
#